data_AF-A0A1H2WHL1-F1
#
_entry.id   AF-A0A1H2WHL1-F1
#
_cell.length_a   1.000
_cell.length_b   1.000
_cell.length_c   1.000
_cell.angle_alpha   90.00
_cell.angle_beta   90.00
_cell.angle_gamma   90.00
#
_symmetry.space_group_name_H-M   'P 1'
#
loop_
_entity.id
_entity.type
_entity.pdbx_description
1 polymer ?
#
loop_
_entity_poly.entity_id
_entity_poly.type
_entity_poly.pdbx_seq_one_letter_code
_entity_poly.pdbx_strand_id
1 'polypeptide(L)'
;MTTPAPPSPPVPGGAGQTITVNKDNVLEVRKAILMAAEDAKFKLMELAPSLRVSSPAADDISKTASSVWTANLIGNPDSHFQRLVQYVENVIDLGDQVGEAAKQYGFTDDEIKASFQMQQRQM
;
A
#
# COMPACT_ATOMS: atom_id res chain seq x y z
N MET A 1 -30.99 28.05 -22.03
CA MET A 1 -30.59 26.83 -21.31
C MET A 1 -29.15 26.52 -21.70
N THR A 2 -28.16 26.96 -20.91
CA THR A 2 -26.75 26.71 -21.16
C THR A 2 -26.34 25.44 -20.42
N THR A 3 -25.91 24.42 -21.15
CA THR A 3 -25.42 23.15 -20.60
C THR A 3 -24.23 23.41 -19.65
N PRO A 4 -24.21 22.86 -18.42
CA PRO A 4 -23.06 22.99 -17.53
C PRO A 4 -21.82 22.30 -18.11
N ALA A 5 -20.66 22.91 -17.91
CA ALA A 5 -19.37 22.34 -18.32
C ALA A 5 -19.10 21.01 -17.58
N PRO A 6 -18.37 20.05 -18.20
CA PRO A 6 -18.00 18.81 -17.56
C PRO A 6 -17.16 19.06 -16.30
N PRO A 7 -17.33 18.26 -15.23
CA PRO A 7 -16.57 18.41 -14.00
C PRO A 7 -15.06 18.22 -14.26
N SER A 8 -14.25 19.04 -13.59
CA SER A 8 -12.80 19.00 -13.69
C SER A 8 -12.23 17.64 -13.25
N PRO A 9 -11.08 17.19 -13.81
CA PRO A 9 -10.46 15.94 -13.40
C PRO A 9 -10.14 15.95 -11.89
N PRO A 10 -10.41 14.86 -11.15
CA PRO A 10 -10.09 14.79 -9.74
C PRO A 10 -8.57 14.87 -9.52
N VAL A 11 -8.17 15.71 -8.56
CA VAL A 11 -6.77 15.83 -8.10
C VAL A 11 -6.45 14.59 -7.24
N PRO A 12 -5.40 13.81 -7.55
CA PRO A 12 -5.07 12.61 -6.78
C PRO A 12 -4.56 12.93 -5.36
N GLY A 13 -5.09 12.28 -4.32
CA GLY A 13 -4.38 12.11 -3.03
C GLY A 13 -5.11 12.45 -1.71
N GLY A 14 -6.43 12.63 -1.68
CA GLY A 14 -7.17 12.90 -0.44
C GLY A 14 -7.76 11.65 0.24
N ALA A 15 -7.62 11.53 1.57
CA ALA A 15 -8.30 10.49 2.36
C ALA A 15 -9.83 10.61 2.18
N GLY A 16 -10.47 9.55 1.67
CA GLY A 16 -11.91 9.49 1.42
C GLY A 16 -12.36 9.72 -0.02
N GLN A 17 -11.45 9.76 -1.00
CA GLN A 17 -11.85 9.77 -2.40
C GLN A 17 -12.41 8.40 -2.83
N THR A 18 -13.70 8.36 -3.14
CA THR A 18 -14.31 7.26 -3.90
C THR A 18 -13.63 7.17 -5.26
N ILE A 19 -12.81 6.13 -5.45
CA ILE A 19 -12.21 5.85 -6.75
C ILE A 19 -13.26 5.16 -7.61
N THR A 20 -13.82 5.87 -8.58
CA THR A 20 -14.71 5.28 -9.57
C THR A 20 -13.87 4.56 -10.63
N VAL A 21 -13.92 3.23 -10.62
CA VAL A 21 -13.20 2.38 -11.57
C VAL A 21 -14.09 2.09 -12.78
N ASN A 22 -13.60 2.38 -13.98
CA ASN A 22 -14.25 2.11 -15.26
C ASN A 22 -13.25 1.53 -16.27
N LYS A 23 -13.73 1.14 -17.45
CA LYS A 23 -12.89 0.56 -18.50
C LYS A 23 -11.68 1.43 -18.88
N ASP A 24 -11.85 2.75 -18.86
CA ASP A 24 -10.82 3.68 -19.34
C ASP A 24 -9.69 3.87 -18.32
N ASN A 25 -9.98 3.70 -17.02
CA ASN A 25 -9.02 3.98 -15.94
C ASN A 25 -8.62 2.75 -15.10
N VAL A 26 -9.23 1.58 -15.31
CA VAL A 26 -9.03 0.40 -14.45
C VAL A 26 -7.57 -0.02 -14.33
N LEU A 27 -6.81 0.03 -15.43
CA LEU A 27 -5.39 -0.31 -15.43
C LEU A 27 -4.55 0.76 -14.73
N GLU A 28 -4.89 2.05 -14.90
CA GLU A 28 -4.19 3.16 -14.25
C GLU A 28 -4.43 3.16 -12.73
N VAL A 29 -5.67 2.92 -12.30
CA VAL A 29 -6.04 2.79 -10.89
C VAL A 29 -5.32 1.60 -10.25
N ARG A 30 -5.35 0.43 -10.90
CA ARG A 30 -4.62 -0.75 -10.43
C ARG A 30 -3.14 -0.43 -10.25
N LYS A 31 -2.53 0.22 -11.25
CA LYS A 31 -1.13 0.62 -11.21
C LYS A 31 -0.85 1.54 -10.02
N ALA A 32 -1.65 2.57 -9.81
CA ALA A 32 -1.47 3.51 -8.71
C ALA A 32 -1.54 2.82 -7.33
N ILE A 33 -2.50 1.90 -7.15
CA ILE A 33 -2.66 1.12 -5.91
C ILE A 33 -1.42 0.27 -5.64
N LEU A 34 -0.96 -0.50 -6.63
CA LEU A 34 0.18 -1.40 -6.47
C LEU A 34 1.49 -0.62 -6.25
N MET A 35 1.68 0.51 -6.94
CA MET A 35 2.83 1.39 -6.71
C MET A 35 2.85 1.94 -5.29
N ALA A 36 1.71 2.40 -4.78
CA ALA A 36 1.61 2.88 -3.40
C ALA A 36 1.88 1.76 -2.39
N ALA A 37 1.43 0.53 -2.68
CA ALA A 37 1.69 -0.63 -1.83
C ALA A 37 3.17 -1.03 -1.81
N GLU A 38 3.85 -1.01 -2.97
CA GLU A 38 5.27 -1.30 -3.09
C GLU A 38 6.13 -0.26 -2.34
N ASP A 39 5.85 1.02 -2.53
CA ASP A 39 6.51 2.12 -1.80
C ASP A 39 6.28 1.99 -0.28
N ALA A 40 5.06 1.68 0.15
CA ALA A 40 4.74 1.45 1.56
C ALA A 40 5.50 0.23 2.11
N LYS A 41 5.57 -0.87 1.36
CA LYS A 41 6.33 -2.07 1.74
C LYS A 41 7.80 -1.76 1.93
N PHE A 42 8.40 -1.02 0.99
CA PHE A 42 9.79 -0.61 1.07
C PHE A 42 10.06 0.24 2.33
N LYS A 43 9.25 1.27 2.55
CA LYS A 43 9.33 2.13 3.74
C LYS A 43 9.16 1.35 5.04
N LEU A 44 8.28 0.36 5.08
CA LEU A 44 8.12 -0.50 6.26
C LEU A 44 9.39 -1.31 6.53
N MET A 45 9.98 -1.92 5.49
CA MET A 45 11.23 -2.68 5.66
C MET A 45 12.39 -1.80 6.15
N GLU A 46 12.48 -0.55 5.67
CA GLU A 46 13.47 0.42 6.14
C GLU A 46 13.20 0.86 7.59
N LEU A 47 11.94 0.97 7.99
CA LEU A 47 11.55 1.37 9.35
C LEU A 47 11.83 0.26 10.38
N ALA A 48 11.75 -1.02 9.98
CA ALA A 48 11.81 -2.18 10.87
C ALA A 48 12.97 -2.15 11.90
N PRO A 49 14.24 -1.81 11.54
CA PRO A 49 15.34 -1.74 12.51
C PRO A 49 15.15 -0.64 13.56
N SER A 50 14.54 0.49 13.17
CA SER A 50 14.33 1.66 14.04
C SER A 50 13.23 1.45 15.10
N LEU A 51 12.40 0.42 14.93
CA LEU A 51 11.34 0.07 15.88
C LEU A 51 11.85 -0.75 17.08
N ARG A 52 13.13 -1.13 17.08
CA ARG A 52 13.74 -1.82 18.22
C ARG A 52 14.17 -0.81 19.27
N VAL A 53 13.72 -1.02 20.51
CA VAL A 53 14.07 -0.16 21.64
C VAL A 53 15.26 -0.78 22.37
N SER A 54 16.35 -0.03 22.49
CA SER A 54 17.49 -0.42 23.31
C SER A 54 17.23 -0.12 24.79
N SER A 55 17.80 -0.94 25.67
CA SER A 55 17.70 -0.70 27.11
C SER A 55 18.50 0.55 27.49
N PRO A 56 17.92 1.55 28.17
CA PRO A 56 18.63 2.77 28.55
C PRO A 56 19.65 2.53 29.68
N ALA A 57 19.48 1.47 30.47
CA ALA A 57 20.39 1.07 31.54
C ALA A 57 20.42 -0.46 31.70
N ALA A 58 21.34 -0.96 32.53
CA ALA A 58 21.56 -2.39 32.73
C ALA A 58 20.69 -3.02 33.83
N ASP A 59 19.85 -2.22 34.51
CA ASP A 59 18.93 -2.71 35.51
C ASP A 59 17.78 -3.53 34.89
N ASP A 60 17.16 -4.36 35.72
CA ASP A 60 16.12 -5.28 35.25
C ASP A 60 14.88 -4.54 34.73
N ILE A 61 14.52 -3.39 35.33
CA ILE A 61 13.36 -2.60 34.89
C ILE A 61 13.59 -2.08 33.47
N SER A 62 14.75 -1.47 33.21
CA SER A 62 15.12 -0.96 31.89
C SER A 62 15.10 -2.05 30.82
N LYS A 63 15.69 -3.22 31.12
CA LYS A 63 15.75 -4.36 30.20
C LYS A 63 14.37 -4.93 29.90
N THR A 64 13.55 -5.12 30.94
CA THR A 64 12.18 -5.63 30.78
C THR A 64 11.34 -4.64 29.98
N ALA A 65 11.44 -3.33 30.27
CA ALA A 65 10.70 -2.31 29.55
C ALA A 65 11.07 -2.28 28.06
N SER A 66 12.36 -2.27 27.70
CA SER A 66 12.80 -2.27 26.31
C SER A 66 12.39 -3.54 25.56
N SER A 67 12.39 -4.69 26.25
CA SER A 67 11.94 -5.97 25.69
C SER A 67 10.44 -5.94 25.35
N VAL A 68 9.60 -5.49 26.29
CA VAL A 68 8.15 -5.40 26.08
C VAL A 68 7.81 -4.41 24.97
N TRP A 69 8.47 -3.24 24.93
CA TRP A 69 8.28 -2.28 23.84
C TRP A 69 8.66 -2.85 22.49
N THR A 70 9.82 -3.50 22.39
CA THR A 70 10.25 -4.13 21.13
C THR A 70 9.27 -5.22 20.69
N ALA A 71 8.74 -6.02 21.63
CA ALA A 71 7.74 -7.03 21.35
C ALA A 71 6.45 -6.41 20.77
N ASN A 72 5.91 -5.36 21.40
CA ASN A 72 4.70 -4.67 20.93
C ASN A 72 4.89 -3.92 19.60
N LEU A 73 6.09 -3.37 19.35
CA LEU A 73 6.36 -2.63 18.12
C LEU A 73 6.60 -3.54 16.92
N ILE A 74 7.38 -4.62 17.09
CA ILE A 74 7.81 -5.46 15.96
C ILE A 74 7.92 -6.96 16.25
N GLY A 75 8.10 -7.37 17.52
CA GLY A 75 8.41 -8.76 17.85
C GLY A 75 7.21 -9.71 17.87
N ASN A 76 6.03 -9.23 18.25
CA ASN A 76 4.83 -10.06 18.38
C ASN A 76 4.08 -10.21 17.05
N PRO A 77 3.34 -11.31 16.85
CA PRO A 77 2.49 -11.51 15.67
C PRO A 77 1.43 -10.41 15.48
N ASP A 78 0.94 -9.81 16.57
CA ASP A 78 -0.06 -8.74 16.56
C ASP A 78 0.55 -7.34 16.76
N SER A 79 1.88 -7.23 16.65
CA SER A 79 2.62 -5.97 16.81
C SER A 79 2.19 -4.90 15.80
N HIS A 80 2.50 -3.65 16.11
CA HIS A 80 2.18 -2.53 15.22
C HIS A 80 2.77 -2.70 13.83
N PHE A 81 4.02 -3.18 13.75
CA PHE A 81 4.66 -3.49 12.47
C PHE A 81 3.87 -4.52 11.66
N GLN A 82 3.46 -5.63 12.28
CA GLN A 82 2.70 -6.68 11.59
C GLN A 82 1.33 -6.18 11.12
N ARG A 83 0.67 -5.32 11.89
CA ARG A 83 -0.59 -4.69 11.45
C ARG A 83 -0.40 -3.81 10.21
N LEU A 84 0.72 -3.10 10.11
CA LEU A 84 1.04 -2.29 8.92
C LEU A 84 1.39 -3.17 7.72
N VAL A 85 2.12 -4.27 7.93
CA VAL A 85 2.38 -5.28 6.88
C VAL A 85 1.05 -5.82 6.35
N GLN A 86 0.15 -6.26 7.23
CA GLN A 86 -1.17 -6.75 6.84
C GLN A 86 -1.98 -5.69 6.08
N TYR A 87 -1.90 -4.42 6.50
CA TYR A 87 -2.56 -3.33 5.79
C TYR A 87 -2.03 -3.19 4.36
N VAL A 88 -0.71 -3.23 4.16
CA VAL A 88 -0.10 -3.18 2.83
C VAL A 88 -0.51 -4.39 1.98
N GLU A 89 -0.56 -5.59 2.56
CA GLU A 89 -1.05 -6.79 1.87
C GLU A 89 -2.50 -6.63 1.41
N ASN A 90 -3.38 -6.10 2.26
CA ASN A 90 -4.77 -5.83 1.88
C ASN A 90 -4.87 -4.81 0.72
N VAL A 91 -3.94 -3.86 0.62
CA VAL A 91 -3.88 -2.90 -0.49
C VAL A 91 -3.40 -3.59 -1.79
N ILE A 92 -2.48 -4.55 -1.70
CA ILE A 92 -2.07 -5.37 -2.84
C ILE A 92 -3.26 -6.20 -3.34
N ASP A 93 -3.97 -6.87 -2.43
CA ASP A 93 -5.15 -7.66 -2.75
C ASP A 93 -6.24 -6.82 -3.43
N LEU A 94 -6.40 -5.55 -3.02
CA LEU A 94 -7.29 -4.61 -3.69
C LEU A 94 -6.84 -4.35 -5.14
N GLY A 95 -5.54 -4.13 -5.37
CA GLY A 95 -4.99 -3.97 -6.72
C GLY A 95 -5.24 -5.19 -7.61
N ASP A 96 -5.16 -6.39 -7.06
CA ASP A 96 -5.45 -7.62 -7.79
C ASP A 96 -6.95 -7.79 -8.09
N GLN A 97 -7.82 -7.44 -7.15
CA GLN A 97 -9.27 -7.40 -7.40
C GLN A 97 -9.64 -6.42 -8.52
N VAL A 98 -8.98 -5.26 -8.59
CA VAL A 98 -9.15 -4.30 -9.71
C VAL A 98 -8.67 -4.91 -11.03
N GLY A 99 -7.61 -5.72 -11.01
CA GLY A 99 -7.14 -6.48 -12.18
C GLY A 99 -8.17 -7.50 -12.67
N GLU A 100 -8.79 -8.26 -11.76
CA GLU A 100 -9.87 -9.19 -12.11
C GLU A 100 -11.09 -8.46 -12.66
N ALA A 101 -11.42 -7.27 -12.13
CA ALA A 101 -12.47 -6.43 -12.69
C ALA A 101 -12.13 -5.93 -14.10
N ALA A 102 -10.85 -5.67 -14.41
CA ALA A 102 -10.42 -5.29 -15.75
C ALA A 102 -10.76 -6.37 -16.80
N LYS A 103 -10.67 -7.65 -16.43
CA LYS A 103 -11.05 -8.76 -17.33
C LYS A 103 -12.52 -8.68 -17.73
N GLN A 104 -13.40 -8.22 -16.84
CA GLN A 104 -14.82 -8.01 -17.14
C GLN A 104 -15.03 -6.91 -18.20
N TYR A 105 -14.11 -5.96 -18.33
CA TYR A 105 -14.12 -4.94 -19.37
C TYR A 105 -13.48 -5.36 -20.70
N GLY A 106 -12.97 -6.60 -20.77
CA GLY A 106 -12.38 -7.20 -21.96
C GLY A 106 -10.87 -7.01 -22.09
N PHE A 107 -10.19 -6.59 -21.02
CA PHE A 107 -8.72 -6.59 -20.99
C PHE A 107 -8.18 -8.01 -20.90
N THR A 108 -7.13 -8.28 -21.66
CA THR A 108 -6.39 -9.54 -21.65
C THR A 108 -5.41 -9.62 -20.48
N ASP A 109 -5.02 -10.84 -20.09
CA ASP A 109 -3.98 -11.05 -19.08
C ASP A 109 -2.65 -10.37 -19.48
N ASP A 110 -2.34 -10.27 -20.78
CA ASP A 110 -1.14 -9.63 -21.27
C ASP A 110 -1.19 -8.12 -21.14
N GLU A 111 -2.34 -7.48 -21.37
CA GLU A 111 -2.53 -6.04 -21.11
C GLU A 111 -2.45 -5.72 -19.62
N ILE A 112 -3.03 -6.58 -18.78
CA ILE A 112 -2.96 -6.44 -17.32
C ILE A 112 -1.51 -6.62 -16.84
N LYS A 113 -0.75 -7.58 -17.38
CA LYS A 113 0.68 -7.75 -17.06
C LYS A 113 1.55 -6.63 -17.62
N ALA A 114 1.27 -6.15 -18.83
CA ALA A 114 2.03 -5.07 -19.46
C ALA A 114 1.91 -3.75 -18.67
N SER A 115 0.77 -3.53 -18.01
CA SER A 115 0.59 -2.39 -17.07
C SER A 115 1.63 -2.38 -15.95
N PHE A 116 2.25 -3.54 -15.65
CA PHE A 116 3.31 -3.72 -14.67
C PHE A 116 4.72 -3.64 -15.29
N GLN A 117 4.91 -4.21 -16.50
CA GLN A 117 6.24 -4.35 -17.11
C GLN A 117 6.87 -3.06 -17.65
N MET A 118 6.08 -2.02 -17.98
CA MET A 118 6.64 -0.74 -18.44
C MET A 118 7.59 -0.08 -17.42
N GLN A 119 7.62 -0.55 -16.17
CA GLN A 119 8.44 0.01 -15.09
C GLN A 119 9.68 -0.80 -14.70
N GLN A 120 9.80 -2.10 -15.03
CA GLN A 120 11.08 -2.81 -14.82
C GLN A 120 12.24 -2.24 -15.67
N ARG A 121 11.93 -1.46 -16.71
CA ARG A 121 12.92 -0.80 -17.58
C ARG A 121 13.29 0.62 -17.15
N GLN A 122 12.67 1.19 -16.11
CA GLN A 122 12.89 2.58 -15.66
C GLN A 122 13.47 2.69 -14.24
N MET A 123 13.74 1.56 -13.59
CA MET A 123 14.61 1.45 -12.42
C MET A 123 15.96 0.85 -12.84
#